data_AF-A0A0Q7NRQ4-F1
#
_entry.id   AF-A0A0Q7NRQ4-F1
#
_cell.length_a   1.000
_cell.length_b   1.000
_cell.length_c   1.000
_cell.angle_alpha   90.00
_cell.angle_beta   90.00
_cell.angle_gamma   90.00
#
_symmetry.space_group_name_H-M   'P 1'
#
loop_
_entity.id
_entity.type
_entity.pdbx_description
1 polymer ?
#
loop_
_entity_poly.entity_id
_entity_poly.type
_entity_poly.pdbx_seq_one_letter_code
_entity_poly.pdbx_strand_id
1 'polypeptide(L)'
;MSFHGVWFYADARNVVLFLDENKTQSQKAPEGATRCRVLTSGISARGPGRWLQVLFLSQIAGGKHDLAGKVKARRQFRLASRKREGTMMLDAELHLPKETLRLSTKRGNEYAWRVHDIPHVIDAAQKADLVNIGGQLQFWLPDGGICECYWIEVDTSAALSKPSSWQEKVVLSASIALDQFSALLSDYDFAAEGVRAFPTHLATLSGQRRELESLMHFAWYLRAQNSLNRIETI
;
A
#
# COMPACT_ATOMS: atom_id res chain seq x y z
N MET A 1 -14.14 -10.05 10.71
CA MET A 1 -12.78 -10.59 10.93
C MET A 1 -11.79 -9.50 10.60
N SER A 2 -10.88 -9.15 11.51
CA SER A 2 -9.92 -8.05 11.30
C SER A 2 -8.53 -8.64 11.08
N PHE A 3 -7.99 -8.47 9.88
CA PHE A 3 -6.63 -8.89 9.56
C PHE A 3 -5.67 -7.74 9.86
N HIS A 4 -4.61 -8.00 10.63
CA HIS A 4 -3.53 -7.04 10.84
C HIS A 4 -2.30 -7.57 10.09
N GLY A 5 -1.78 -6.79 9.14
CA GLY A 5 -0.55 -7.11 8.44
C GLY A 5 0.65 -6.48 9.15
N VAL A 6 1.72 -7.25 9.33
CA VAL A 6 3.02 -6.74 9.77
C VAL A 6 4.02 -6.92 8.63
N TRP A 7 4.78 -5.88 8.33
CA TRP A 7 5.79 -5.90 7.28
C TRP A 7 7.15 -6.31 7.85
N PHE A 8 7.81 -7.26 7.18
CA PHE A 8 9.19 -7.64 7.48
C PHE A 8 10.05 -7.48 6.23
N TYR A 9 11.28 -7.02 6.42
CA TYR A 9 12.32 -7.05 5.40
C TYR A 9 13.06 -8.38 5.52
N ALA A 10 13.12 -9.15 4.43
CA ALA A 10 13.89 -10.39 4.37
C ALA A 10 14.70 -10.40 3.07
N ASP A 11 16.00 -10.67 3.19
CA ASP A 11 16.89 -10.96 2.06
C ASP A 11 16.75 -12.45 1.67
N ALA A 12 17.00 -12.76 0.40
CA ALA A 12 16.71 -14.02 -0.31
C ALA A 12 17.31 -15.31 0.29
N ARG A 13 18.08 -15.20 1.38
CA ARG A 13 18.71 -16.33 2.11
C ARG A 13 18.07 -16.62 3.46
N ASN A 14 17.01 -15.91 3.84
CA ASN A 14 16.41 -16.00 5.17
C ASN A 14 15.06 -16.71 5.15
N VAL A 15 14.90 -17.68 6.05
CA VAL A 15 13.60 -18.28 6.37
C VAL A 15 13.06 -17.57 7.61
N VAL A 16 11.84 -17.01 7.51
CA VAL A 16 11.15 -16.42 8.67
C VAL A 16 10.37 -17.52 9.37
N LEU A 17 10.77 -17.84 10.61
CA LEU A 17 10.05 -18.78 11.47
C LEU A 17 9.21 -18.02 12.49
N PHE A 18 7.93 -18.38 12.57
CA PHE A 18 7.03 -17.93 13.63
C PHE A 18 6.92 -19.04 14.67
N LEU A 19 7.31 -18.72 15.90
CA LEU A 19 7.06 -19.56 17.06
C LEU A 19 5.89 -18.95 17.82
N ASP A 20 4.70 -19.56 17.68
CA ASP A 20 3.68 -19.48 18.72
C ASP A 20 3.98 -20.64 19.70
N GLU A 21 3.77 -20.43 20.99
CA GLU A 21 4.04 -21.42 22.05
C GLU A 21 3.26 -22.74 21.84
N ASN A 22 2.28 -22.77 20.92
CA ASN A 22 1.51 -23.95 20.60
C ASN A 22 1.57 -24.44 19.14
N LYS A 23 2.16 -23.71 18.17
CA LYS A 23 2.33 -24.16 16.77
C LYS A 23 3.49 -23.47 16.06
N THR A 24 4.31 -24.26 15.38
CA THR A 24 5.34 -23.77 14.45
C THR A 24 4.75 -23.78 13.04
N GLN A 25 4.71 -22.62 12.38
CA GLN A 25 4.41 -22.55 10.94
C GLN A 25 5.56 -21.85 10.24
N SER A 26 6.16 -22.53 9.27
CA SER A 26 7.20 -21.98 8.40
C SER A 26 6.60 -21.70 7.02
N GLN A 27 6.95 -20.55 6.45
CA GLN A 27 6.72 -20.26 5.03
C GLN A 27 8.05 -19.85 4.42
N LYS A 28 8.38 -20.48 3.28
CA LYS A 28 9.56 -20.11 2.50
C LYS A 28 9.21 -18.89 1.66
N ALA A 29 10.03 -17.84 1.72
CA ALA A 29 9.87 -16.69 0.84
C ALA A 29 10.02 -17.14 -0.63
N PRO A 30 9.25 -16.57 -1.57
CA PRO A 30 9.47 -16.79 -3.00
C PRO A 30 10.89 -16.36 -3.39
N GLU A 31 11.52 -17.12 -4.28
CA GLU A 31 12.88 -16.85 -4.74
C GLU A 31 12.92 -15.50 -5.48
N GLY A 32 13.81 -14.59 -5.06
CA GLY A 32 13.91 -13.23 -5.59
C GLY A 32 13.06 -12.15 -4.89
N ALA A 33 12.26 -12.50 -3.88
CA ALA A 33 11.46 -11.51 -3.16
C ALA A 33 12.33 -10.64 -2.22
N THR A 34 12.30 -9.33 -2.41
CA THR A 34 12.94 -8.33 -1.51
C THR A 34 12.02 -7.91 -0.35
N ARG A 35 10.74 -8.30 -0.40
CA ARG A 35 9.72 -7.97 0.59
C ARG A 35 8.68 -9.09 0.67
N CYS A 36 8.39 -9.57 1.87
CA CYS A 36 7.36 -10.59 2.09
C CYS A 36 6.32 -10.09 3.08
N ARG A 37 5.04 -10.25 2.73
CA ARG A 37 3.91 -10.00 3.63
C ARG A 37 3.54 -11.32 4.30
N VAL A 38 3.61 -11.36 5.62
CA VAL A 38 3.13 -12.52 6.37
C VAL A 38 1.73 -12.22 6.87
N LEU A 39 0.77 -13.06 6.47
CA LEU A 39 -0.59 -13.03 6.97
C LEU A 39 -0.63 -13.84 8.27
N THR A 40 -0.63 -13.16 9.42
CA THR A 40 -0.93 -13.83 10.69
C THR A 40 -2.44 -13.93 10.85
N SER A 41 -3.07 -14.98 10.32
CA SER A 41 -4.45 -15.30 10.68
C SER A 41 -4.47 -15.97 12.06
N GLY A 42 -5.26 -15.42 12.99
CA GLY A 42 -5.54 -16.08 14.27
C GLY A 42 -4.81 -15.57 15.52
N ILE A 43 -3.88 -14.60 15.42
CA ILE A 43 -3.28 -13.99 16.62
C ILE A 43 -4.28 -12.99 17.21
N SER A 44 -5.14 -13.47 18.11
CA SER A 44 -6.01 -12.62 18.92
C SER A 44 -5.15 -11.84 19.92
N ALA A 45 -4.67 -10.66 19.54
CA ALA A 45 -4.04 -9.71 20.44
C ALA A 45 -5.13 -9.01 21.29
N ARG A 46 -5.88 -9.77 22.09
CA ARG A 46 -6.68 -9.19 23.19
C ARG A 46 -5.86 -9.35 24.46
N GLY A 47 -5.08 -8.33 24.76
CA GLY A 47 -4.34 -8.20 26.02
C GLY A 47 -3.14 -7.27 25.86
N PRO A 48 -2.97 -6.27 26.73
CA PRO A 48 -1.73 -5.50 26.75
C PRO A 48 -0.58 -6.43 27.17
N GLY A 49 0.47 -6.53 26.34
CA GLY A 49 1.74 -7.17 26.71
C GLY A 49 2.12 -8.49 26.02
N ARG A 50 1.48 -8.91 24.92
CA ARG A 50 1.95 -10.08 24.15
C ARG A 50 3.11 -9.71 23.20
N TRP A 51 4.19 -10.49 23.27
CA TRP A 51 5.43 -10.27 22.52
C TRP A 51 5.50 -11.22 21.31
N LEU A 52 5.67 -10.68 20.10
CA LEU A 52 6.04 -11.49 18.94
C LEU A 52 7.56 -11.67 18.92
N GLN A 53 8.05 -12.91 19.00
CA GLN A 53 9.45 -13.21 18.70
C GLN A 53 9.57 -13.63 17.24
N VAL A 54 10.39 -12.90 16.48
CA VAL A 54 10.78 -13.28 15.12
C VAL A 54 12.24 -13.71 15.18
N LEU A 55 12.50 -14.96 14.81
CA LEU A 55 13.85 -15.52 14.71
C LEU A 55 14.25 -15.57 13.24
N PHE A 56 15.43 -15.03 12.94
CA PHE A 56 16.06 -15.15 11.64
C PHE A 56 17.07 -16.31 11.68
N LEU A 57 16.89 -17.29 10.80
CA LEU A 57 17.90 -18.32 10.54
C LEU A 57 18.51 -18.05 9.17
N SER A 58 19.80 -17.73 9.14
CA SER A 58 20.59 -17.68 7.91
C SER A 58 21.05 -19.08 7.54
N GLN A 59 20.69 -19.56 6.34
CA GLN A 59 21.33 -20.76 5.80
C GLN A 59 22.76 -20.43 5.35
N ILE A 60 23.74 -21.00 6.03
CA ILE A 60 25.12 -21.08 5.54
C ILE A 60 25.21 -22.38 4.73
N ALA A 61 25.62 -22.26 3.47
CA ALA A 61 25.83 -23.40 2.59
C ALA A 61 27.01 -24.25 3.10
N GLY A 62 26.73 -25.49 3.48
CA GLY A 62 27.73 -26.53 3.71
C GLY A 62 27.84 -27.04 5.15
N GLY A 63 27.44 -28.30 5.35
CA GLY A 63 28.06 -29.20 6.33
C GLY A 63 27.64 -29.10 7.80
N LYS A 64 26.98 -30.17 8.26
CA LYS A 64 26.82 -30.67 9.65
C LYS A 64 26.18 -29.73 10.69
N HIS A 65 25.19 -30.31 11.37
CA HIS A 65 24.55 -29.77 12.56
C HIS A 65 25.58 -29.42 13.64
N ASP A 66 25.62 -28.16 14.05
CA ASP A 66 26.02 -27.81 15.40
C ASP A 66 25.21 -26.61 15.91
N LEU A 67 24.64 -26.78 17.09
CA LEU A 67 23.77 -25.84 17.80
C LEU A 67 24.63 -24.89 18.62
N ALA A 68 24.78 -23.63 18.21
CA ALA A 68 24.92 -22.48 19.13
C ALA A 68 25.19 -21.17 18.38
N GLY A 69 24.18 -20.30 18.31
CA GLY A 69 24.35 -18.93 17.80
C GLY A 69 23.13 -18.08 18.08
N LYS A 70 22.84 -17.79 19.36
CA LYS A 70 21.72 -16.94 19.76
C LYS A 70 22.08 -15.46 19.53
N VAL A 71 21.73 -14.89 18.39
CA VAL A 71 21.75 -13.43 18.20
C VAL A 71 20.43 -12.84 18.67
N LYS A 72 20.42 -12.24 19.87
CA LYS A 72 19.27 -11.51 20.41
C LYS A 72 19.25 -10.07 19.87
N ALA A 73 18.58 -9.83 18.75
CA ALA A 73 18.23 -8.47 18.34
C ALA A 73 16.89 -8.06 19.00
N ARG A 74 16.94 -7.28 20.08
CA ARG A 74 15.76 -6.65 20.69
C ARG A 74 15.52 -5.30 20.01
N ARG A 75 14.46 -5.18 19.22
CA ARG A 75 13.98 -3.87 18.73
C ARG A 75 12.55 -3.67 19.22
N GLN A 76 12.35 -2.64 20.04
CA GLN A 76 11.04 -2.19 20.48
C GLN A 76 10.29 -1.58 19.29
N PHE A 77 9.16 -2.18 18.91
CA PHE A 77 8.22 -1.57 17.98
C PHE A 77 7.03 -1.05 18.78
N ARG A 78 6.87 0.28 18.85
CA ARG A 78 5.62 0.90 19.32
C ARG A 78 4.56 0.63 18.25
N LEU A 79 3.53 -0.15 18.59
CA LEU A 79 2.28 -0.18 17.83
C LEU A 79 1.66 1.23 17.89
N ALA A 80 1.77 2.00 16.82
CA ALA A 80 0.93 3.17 16.64
C ALA A 80 -0.43 2.70 16.10
N SER A 81 -1.31 2.29 17.02
CA SER A 81 -2.73 2.14 16.72
C SER A 81 -3.31 3.53 16.46
N ARG A 82 -3.41 3.94 15.19
CA ARG A 82 -4.21 5.12 14.83
C ARG A 82 -5.69 4.78 14.98
N LYS A 83 -6.21 5.11 16.16
CA LYS A 83 -7.63 5.24 16.46
C LYS A 83 -8.24 6.22 15.47
N ARG A 84 -9.35 5.84 14.82
CA ARG A 84 -10.14 6.72 13.95
C ARG A 84 -10.81 7.77 14.84
N GLU A 85 -10.33 9.00 14.79
CA GLU A 85 -11.06 10.16 15.30
C GLU A 85 -11.54 10.98 14.11
N GLY A 86 -12.85 11.21 14.07
CA GLY A 86 -13.57 11.93 13.03
C GLY A 86 -13.18 13.40 13.02
N THR A 87 -12.05 13.70 12.39
CA THR A 87 -11.76 15.04 11.89
C THR A 87 -12.36 15.12 10.49
N MET A 88 -13.17 16.14 10.23
CA MET A 88 -13.49 16.57 8.87
C MET A 88 -12.17 16.91 8.17
N MET A 89 -11.48 15.91 7.63
CA MET A 89 -10.51 16.10 6.56
C MET A 89 -11.35 16.62 5.40
N LEU A 90 -11.19 17.90 5.07
CA LEU A 90 -11.62 18.40 3.78
C LEU A 90 -11.03 17.44 2.74
N ASP A 91 -11.89 16.72 2.02
CA ASP A 91 -11.52 15.90 0.84
C ASP A 91 -10.62 16.81 -0.03
N ALA A 92 -9.30 16.59 0.02
CA ALA A 92 -8.36 17.46 -0.68
C ALA A 92 -8.65 17.48 -2.18
N GLU A 93 -9.17 16.35 -2.67
CA GLU A 93 -9.70 16.09 -4.00
C GLU A 93 -10.80 17.08 -4.42
N LEU A 94 -11.56 17.66 -3.48
CA LEU A 94 -12.57 18.69 -3.81
C LEU A 94 -11.95 20.02 -4.24
N HIS A 95 -10.65 20.23 -4.01
CA HIS A 95 -9.92 21.40 -4.52
C HIS A 95 -9.37 21.18 -5.94
N LEU A 96 -9.52 19.97 -6.50
CA LEU A 96 -9.18 19.75 -7.90
C LEU A 96 -10.10 20.58 -8.82
N PRO A 97 -9.61 20.94 -10.02
CA PRO A 97 -10.46 21.54 -11.04
C PRO A 97 -11.71 20.67 -11.30
N LYS A 98 -12.85 21.32 -11.54
CA LYS A 98 -14.16 20.64 -11.65
C LYS A 98 -14.17 19.61 -12.77
N GLU A 99 -13.46 19.90 -13.86
CA GLU A 99 -13.29 19.02 -15.00
C GLU A 99 -12.57 17.72 -14.62
N THR A 100 -11.50 17.80 -13.82
CA THR A 100 -10.78 16.62 -13.30
C THR A 100 -11.65 15.84 -12.33
N LEU A 101 -12.35 16.53 -11.43
CA LEU A 101 -13.22 15.89 -10.44
C LEU A 101 -14.42 15.18 -11.11
N ARG A 102 -14.96 15.73 -12.21
CA ARG A 102 -16.08 15.12 -12.95
C ARG A 102 -15.73 13.77 -13.58
N LEU A 103 -14.45 13.52 -13.86
CA LEU A 103 -13.97 12.23 -14.36
C LEU A 103 -13.76 11.21 -13.25
N SER A 104 -13.79 11.64 -11.98
CA SER A 104 -13.67 10.73 -10.85
C SER A 104 -14.94 9.91 -10.64
N THR A 105 -14.77 8.72 -10.09
CA THR A 105 -15.83 7.97 -9.45
C THR A 105 -15.55 7.92 -7.95
N LYS A 106 -16.57 8.18 -7.12
CA LYS A 106 -16.45 8.13 -5.66
C LYS A 106 -17.12 6.87 -5.11
N ARG A 107 -16.41 6.12 -4.26
CA ARG A 107 -16.98 4.99 -3.50
C ARG A 107 -16.60 5.14 -2.03
N GLY A 108 -17.60 5.30 -1.17
CA GLY A 108 -17.37 5.69 0.22
C GLY A 108 -16.65 7.05 0.28
N ASN A 109 -15.43 7.06 0.81
CA ASN A 109 -14.60 8.26 0.94
C ASN A 109 -13.42 8.30 -0.06
N GLU A 110 -13.36 7.35 -0.99
CA GLU A 110 -12.26 7.26 -1.95
C GLU A 110 -12.70 7.81 -3.31
N TYR A 111 -11.90 8.73 -3.84
CA TYR A 111 -11.98 9.13 -5.24
C TYR A 111 -11.03 8.28 -6.05
N ALA A 112 -11.52 7.78 -7.17
CA ALA A 112 -10.73 7.04 -8.11
C ALA A 112 -10.99 7.52 -9.53
N TRP A 113 -9.98 7.40 -10.38
CA TRP A 113 -10.08 7.76 -11.79
C TRP A 113 -9.80 6.55 -12.65
N ARG A 114 -10.06 6.67 -13.95
CA ARG A 114 -9.53 5.69 -14.90
C ARG A 114 -8.01 5.77 -14.88
N VAL A 115 -7.38 4.63 -15.09
CA VAL A 115 -5.92 4.49 -15.10
C VAL A 115 -5.27 5.52 -16.03
N HIS A 116 -5.83 5.71 -17.24
CA HIS A 116 -5.27 6.65 -18.22
C HIS A 116 -5.43 8.13 -17.84
N ASP A 117 -6.31 8.46 -16.89
CA ASP A 117 -6.54 9.84 -16.45
C ASP A 117 -5.57 10.25 -15.33
N ILE A 118 -4.89 9.31 -14.67
CA ILE A 118 -4.04 9.59 -13.51
C ILE A 118 -2.92 10.61 -13.79
N PRO A 119 -2.21 10.58 -14.93
CA PRO A 119 -1.24 11.64 -15.24
C PRO A 119 -1.85 13.04 -15.24
N HIS A 120 -3.10 13.18 -15.74
CA HIS A 120 -3.82 14.44 -15.72
C HIS A 120 -4.24 14.83 -14.30
N VAL A 121 -4.65 13.86 -13.46
CA VAL A 121 -4.97 14.12 -12.04
C VAL A 121 -3.75 14.63 -11.27
N ILE A 122 -2.57 14.04 -11.51
CA ILE A 122 -1.31 14.45 -10.88
C ILE A 122 -0.96 15.91 -11.22
N ASP A 123 -1.03 16.25 -12.50
CA ASP A 123 -0.79 17.61 -13.02
C ASP A 123 -1.83 18.61 -12.49
N ALA A 124 -3.12 18.24 -12.49
CA ALA A 124 -4.19 19.07 -11.95
C ALA A 124 -4.03 19.33 -10.44
N ALA A 125 -3.61 18.32 -9.67
CA ALA A 125 -3.31 18.45 -8.26
C ALA A 125 -2.16 19.43 -8.01
N GLN A 126 -1.07 19.33 -8.81
CA GLN A 126 0.06 20.25 -8.71
C GLN A 126 -0.38 21.71 -8.96
N LYS A 127 -1.17 21.94 -10.00
CA LYS A 127 -1.71 23.26 -10.35
C LYS A 127 -2.66 23.82 -9.29
N ALA A 128 -3.33 22.94 -8.56
CA ALA A 128 -4.21 23.29 -7.44
C ALA A 128 -3.48 23.45 -6.09
N ASP A 129 -2.14 23.46 -6.08
CA ASP A 129 -1.31 23.53 -4.87
C ASP A 129 -1.56 22.37 -3.88
N LEU A 130 -1.86 21.18 -4.42
CA LEU A 130 -2.08 19.95 -3.66
C LEU A 130 -0.86 19.03 -3.76
N VAL A 131 -0.54 18.38 -2.65
CA VAL A 131 0.49 17.35 -2.60
C VAL A 131 -0.11 16.03 -3.05
N ASN A 132 0.53 15.39 -4.04
CA ASN A 132 0.21 14.03 -4.49
C ASN A 132 0.77 13.03 -3.47
N ILE A 133 -0.08 12.41 -2.65
CA ILE A 133 0.38 11.39 -1.69
C ILE A 133 0.69 10.08 -2.41
N GLY A 134 -0.12 9.74 -3.40
CA GLY A 134 0.01 8.51 -4.17
C GLY A 134 -1.35 7.89 -4.45
N GLY A 135 -1.36 6.62 -4.82
CA GLY A 135 -2.57 5.92 -5.17
C GLY A 135 -2.34 4.44 -5.44
N GLN A 136 -3.43 3.72 -5.68
CA GLN A 136 -3.38 2.27 -5.84
C GLN A 136 -4.39 1.80 -6.89
N LEU A 137 -3.99 0.80 -7.68
CA LEU A 137 -4.89 0.12 -8.61
C LEU A 137 -5.91 -0.73 -7.84
N GLN A 138 -7.18 -0.61 -8.23
CA GLN A 138 -8.29 -1.37 -7.70
C GLN A 138 -9.21 -1.85 -8.83
N PHE A 139 -9.80 -3.03 -8.66
CA PHE A 139 -10.90 -3.51 -9.49
C PHE A 139 -12.21 -3.37 -8.72
N TRP A 140 -13.13 -2.57 -9.24
CA TRP A 140 -14.43 -2.34 -8.61
C TRP A 140 -15.46 -3.27 -9.23
N LEU A 141 -15.87 -4.28 -8.46
CA LEU A 141 -16.79 -5.31 -8.92
C LEU A 141 -18.25 -4.79 -8.91
N PRO A 142 -19.10 -5.28 -9.83
CA PRO A 142 -20.51 -4.89 -9.90
C PRO A 142 -21.32 -5.19 -8.62
N ASP A 143 -20.90 -6.19 -7.85
CA ASP A 143 -21.59 -6.66 -6.64
C ASP A 143 -21.30 -5.81 -5.39
N GLY A 144 -20.44 -4.80 -5.48
CA GLY A 144 -19.98 -4.07 -4.30
C GLY A 144 -18.51 -4.29 -3.95
N GLY A 145 -17.93 -5.39 -4.41
CA GLY A 145 -16.57 -5.81 -4.07
C GLY A 145 -15.49 -4.87 -4.61
N ILE A 146 -14.34 -4.88 -3.93
CA ILE A 146 -13.11 -4.23 -4.39
C ILE A 146 -11.99 -5.26 -4.30
N CYS A 147 -11.25 -5.45 -5.39
CA CYS A 147 -9.98 -6.17 -5.37
C CYS A 147 -8.84 -5.16 -5.42
N GLU A 148 -8.05 -5.09 -4.35
CA GLU A 148 -6.98 -4.10 -4.18
C GLU A 148 -5.62 -4.68 -4.59
N CYS A 149 -4.99 -4.11 -5.61
CA CYS A 149 -3.65 -4.49 -6.05
C CYS A 149 -2.59 -3.77 -5.21
N TYR A 150 -2.34 -4.21 -3.98
CA TYR A 150 -1.41 -3.55 -3.05
C TYR A 150 0.06 -3.45 -3.52
N TRP A 151 0.43 -4.09 -4.63
CA TRP A 151 1.76 -4.00 -5.22
C TRP A 151 1.82 -3.09 -6.45
N ILE A 152 0.67 -2.62 -6.95
CA ILE A 152 0.56 -1.66 -8.06
C ILE A 152 0.09 -0.35 -7.44
N GLU A 153 1.05 0.37 -6.88
CA GLU A 153 0.83 1.61 -6.15
C GLU A 153 1.91 2.65 -6.45
N VAL A 154 1.53 3.91 -6.29
CA VAL A 154 2.42 5.07 -6.25
C VAL A 154 2.44 5.54 -4.80
N ASP A 155 3.63 5.79 -4.25
CA ASP A 155 3.80 6.33 -2.90
C ASP A 155 4.94 7.37 -2.89
N THR A 156 4.58 8.62 -2.66
CA THR A 156 5.53 9.73 -2.58
C THR A 156 5.96 10.03 -1.15
N SER A 157 5.29 9.44 -0.15
CA SER A 157 5.33 9.87 1.26
C SER A 157 6.74 9.91 1.84
N ALA A 158 7.58 8.93 1.51
CA ALA A 158 8.96 8.85 1.96
C ALA A 158 9.79 10.08 1.53
N ALA A 159 9.55 10.59 0.31
CA ALA A 159 10.27 11.72 -0.24
C ALA A 159 9.82 13.08 0.36
N LEU A 160 8.59 13.16 0.88
CA LEU A 160 8.01 14.40 1.41
C LEU A 160 8.56 14.83 2.77
N SER A 161 9.40 14.01 3.39
CA SER A 161 10.11 14.36 4.63
C SER A 161 11.28 15.33 4.41
N LYS A 162 11.80 15.42 3.19
CA LYS A 162 12.99 16.22 2.85
C LYS A 162 12.71 17.69 2.56
N PRO A 163 11.66 18.06 1.80
CA PRO A 163 11.43 19.46 1.45
C PRO A 163 10.97 20.30 2.63
N SER A 164 11.41 21.56 2.62
CA SER A 164 11.20 22.50 3.71
C SER A 164 9.91 23.29 3.57
N SER A 165 9.50 23.61 2.33
CA SER A 165 8.27 24.37 2.05
C SER A 165 7.13 23.50 1.49
N TRP A 166 5.91 24.05 1.49
CA TRP A 166 4.75 23.39 0.90
C TRP A 166 4.90 23.27 -0.62
N GLN A 167 5.31 24.34 -1.29
CA GLN A 167 5.48 24.40 -2.74
C GLN A 167 6.53 23.40 -3.22
N GLU A 168 7.64 23.24 -2.48
CA GLU A 168 8.62 22.19 -2.78
C GLU A 168 8.00 20.79 -2.67
N LYS A 169 7.14 20.55 -1.67
CA LYS A 169 6.43 19.26 -1.53
C LYS A 169 5.46 19.03 -2.69
N VAL A 170 4.72 20.05 -3.11
CA VAL A 170 3.78 19.97 -4.25
C VAL A 170 4.53 19.57 -5.52
N VAL A 171 5.58 20.33 -5.88
CA VAL A 171 6.38 20.06 -7.08
C VAL A 171 7.08 18.71 -7.01
N LEU A 172 7.75 18.39 -5.89
CA LEU A 172 8.46 17.11 -5.75
C LEU A 172 7.50 15.92 -5.81
N SER A 173 6.35 16.03 -5.15
CA SER A 173 5.34 14.96 -5.14
C SER A 173 4.80 14.67 -6.53
N ALA A 174 4.54 15.69 -7.33
CA ALA A 174 4.04 15.53 -8.69
C ALA A 174 5.08 14.86 -9.60
N SER A 175 6.34 15.29 -9.53
CA SER A 175 7.44 14.68 -10.30
C SER A 175 7.60 13.20 -9.97
N ILE A 176 7.71 12.86 -8.68
CA ILE A 176 7.89 11.46 -8.24
C ILE A 176 6.67 10.62 -8.62
N ALA A 177 5.45 11.15 -8.45
CA ALA A 177 4.24 10.44 -8.79
C ALA A 177 4.16 10.13 -10.29
N LEU A 178 4.50 11.09 -11.16
CA LEU A 178 4.54 10.87 -12.61
C LEU A 178 5.58 9.83 -12.99
N ASP A 179 6.80 9.91 -12.44
CA ASP A 179 7.87 8.96 -12.72
C ASP A 179 7.49 7.54 -12.30
N GLN A 180 6.97 7.37 -11.08
CA GLN A 180 6.52 6.07 -10.57
C GLN A 180 5.33 5.54 -11.38
N PHE A 181 4.35 6.38 -11.70
CA PHE A 181 3.18 5.95 -12.47
C PHE A 181 3.58 5.56 -13.91
N SER A 182 4.49 6.30 -14.53
CA SER A 182 5.05 5.94 -15.84
C SER A 182 5.78 4.59 -15.81
N ALA A 183 6.51 4.29 -14.74
CA ALA A 183 7.11 2.97 -14.55
C ALA A 183 6.04 1.89 -14.44
N LEU A 184 4.95 2.10 -13.68
CA LEU A 184 3.85 1.15 -13.59
C LEU A 184 3.22 0.85 -14.97
N LEU A 185 3.03 1.87 -15.80
CA LEU A 185 2.49 1.70 -17.18
C LEU A 185 3.42 0.88 -18.08
N SER A 186 4.73 0.92 -17.83
CA SER A 186 5.74 0.15 -18.58
C SER A 186 5.88 -1.28 -18.06
N ASP A 187 5.79 -1.46 -16.74
CA ASP A 187 6.16 -2.70 -16.08
C ASP A 187 5.01 -3.71 -15.98
N TYR A 188 3.76 -3.24 -16.08
CA TYR A 188 2.59 -4.07 -15.82
C TYR A 188 1.54 -4.01 -16.94
N ASP A 189 1.03 -5.19 -17.30
CA ASP A 189 -0.30 -5.32 -17.86
C ASP A 189 -1.30 -5.44 -16.70
N PHE A 190 -1.94 -4.32 -16.35
CA PHE A 190 -2.84 -4.26 -15.21
C PHE A 190 -4.01 -5.26 -15.28
N ALA A 191 -4.55 -5.51 -16.47
CA ALA A 191 -5.66 -6.44 -16.64
C ALA A 191 -5.20 -7.88 -16.41
N ALA A 192 -4.07 -8.26 -17.00
CA ALA A 192 -3.47 -9.58 -16.78
C ALA A 192 -3.10 -9.79 -15.30
N GLU A 193 -2.54 -8.76 -14.65
CA GLU A 193 -2.21 -8.78 -13.23
C GLU A 193 -3.44 -8.97 -12.34
N GLY A 194 -4.53 -8.27 -12.65
CA GLY A 194 -5.81 -8.45 -11.95
C GLY A 194 -6.33 -9.88 -12.06
N VAL A 195 -6.40 -10.44 -13.27
CA VAL A 195 -6.85 -11.82 -13.50
C VAL A 195 -5.96 -12.83 -12.77
N ARG A 196 -4.64 -12.61 -12.80
CA ARG A 196 -3.65 -13.46 -12.11
C ARG A 196 -3.84 -13.44 -10.60
N ALA A 197 -4.09 -12.26 -10.01
CA ALA A 197 -4.20 -12.10 -8.57
C ALA A 197 -5.58 -12.45 -8.01
N PHE A 198 -6.65 -12.24 -8.77
CA PHE A 198 -8.03 -12.42 -8.34
C PHE A 198 -8.83 -13.34 -9.29
N PRO A 199 -8.35 -14.58 -9.54
CA PRO A 199 -8.96 -15.45 -10.54
C PRO A 199 -10.42 -15.77 -10.23
N THR A 200 -10.80 -15.90 -8.96
CA THR A 200 -12.19 -16.16 -8.54
C THR A 200 -13.16 -15.06 -8.96
N HIS A 201 -12.68 -13.82 -9.11
CA HIS A 201 -13.53 -12.67 -9.42
C HIS A 201 -13.40 -12.21 -10.88
N LEU A 202 -12.22 -12.40 -11.49
CA LEU A 202 -11.88 -11.78 -12.77
C LEU A 202 -11.61 -12.78 -13.90
N ALA A 203 -11.42 -14.09 -13.62
CA ALA A 203 -11.07 -15.06 -14.67
C ALA A 203 -12.18 -15.25 -15.72
N THR A 204 -13.45 -15.06 -15.36
CA THR A 204 -14.58 -15.10 -16.30
C THR A 204 -14.53 -13.98 -17.34
N LEU A 205 -13.78 -12.92 -17.06
CA LEU A 205 -13.55 -11.78 -17.95
C LEU A 205 -12.21 -11.91 -18.69
N SER A 206 -11.50 -13.04 -18.54
CA SER A 206 -10.27 -13.30 -19.29
C SER A 206 -10.58 -13.33 -20.80
N GLY A 207 -9.88 -12.49 -21.57
CA GLY A 207 -10.16 -12.25 -22.99
C GLY A 207 -11.17 -11.12 -23.27
N GLN A 208 -11.87 -10.62 -22.23
CA GLN A 208 -12.81 -9.50 -22.32
C GLN A 208 -12.15 -8.21 -21.84
N ARG A 209 -11.06 -7.80 -22.52
CA ARG A 209 -10.18 -6.72 -22.05
C ARG A 209 -10.92 -5.41 -21.75
N ARG A 210 -11.88 -5.01 -22.60
CA ARG A 210 -12.65 -3.78 -22.39
C ARG A 210 -13.50 -3.82 -21.12
N GLU A 211 -14.06 -4.98 -20.79
CA GLU A 211 -14.86 -5.15 -19.58
C GLU A 211 -13.97 -5.08 -18.34
N LEU A 212 -12.82 -5.77 -18.37
CA LEU A 212 -11.81 -5.67 -17.31
C LEU A 212 -11.34 -4.22 -17.11
N GLU A 213 -11.03 -3.51 -18.20
CA GLU A 213 -10.65 -2.09 -18.17
C GLU A 213 -11.74 -1.20 -17.58
N SER A 214 -13.02 -1.54 -17.81
CA SER A 214 -14.14 -0.80 -17.22
C SER A 214 -14.28 -1.00 -15.71
N LEU A 215 -13.68 -2.06 -15.14
CA LEU A 215 -13.62 -2.29 -13.69
C LEU A 215 -12.36 -1.69 -13.06
N MET A 216 -11.34 -1.37 -13.86
CA MET A 216 -10.09 -0.77 -13.37
C MET A 216 -10.29 0.68 -12.98
N HIS A 217 -9.97 0.95 -11.73
CA HIS A 217 -9.96 2.27 -11.12
C HIS A 217 -8.64 2.44 -10.38
N PHE A 218 -8.10 3.64 -10.38
CA PHE A 218 -6.91 3.95 -9.61
C PHE A 218 -7.31 4.97 -8.55
N ALA A 219 -7.41 4.52 -7.30
CA ALA A 219 -7.71 5.38 -6.17
C ALA A 219 -6.53 6.33 -5.96
N TRP A 220 -6.80 7.62 -5.82
CA TRP A 220 -5.75 8.63 -5.72
C TRP A 220 -5.97 9.52 -4.50
N TYR A 221 -4.90 9.77 -3.76
CA TYR A 221 -4.94 10.47 -2.49
C TYR A 221 -4.15 11.76 -2.56
N LEU A 222 -4.80 12.85 -2.15
CA LEU A 222 -4.22 14.17 -2.15
C LEU A 222 -4.14 14.74 -0.73
N ARG A 223 -3.32 15.76 -0.56
CA ARG A 223 -3.24 16.52 0.69
C ARG A 223 -3.19 18.01 0.39
N ALA A 224 -4.05 18.77 1.07
CA ALA A 224 -4.04 20.23 1.08
C ALA A 224 -3.22 20.75 2.29
N GLN A 225 -2.69 21.97 2.19
CA GLN A 225 -1.81 22.55 3.23
C GLN A 225 -2.52 22.66 4.60
N ASN A 226 -3.81 22.96 4.61
CA ASN A 226 -4.58 23.23 5.83
C ASN A 226 -5.12 22.00 6.55
N SER A 227 -4.76 20.78 6.12
CA SER A 227 -5.25 19.54 6.76
C SER A 227 -4.62 19.26 8.14
N LEU A 228 -3.74 20.14 8.66
CA LEU A 228 -3.03 19.95 9.94
C LEU A 228 -3.18 21.10 10.95
N ASN A 229 -3.70 22.27 10.57
CA ASN A 229 -3.68 23.47 11.44
C ASN A 229 -4.90 23.63 12.38
N ARG A 230 -5.74 22.60 12.57
CA ARG A 230 -6.93 22.69 13.46
C ARG A 230 -6.90 21.77 14.68
N ILE A 231 -5.74 21.27 15.07
CA ILE A 231 -5.60 20.45 16.29
C ILE A 231 -4.90 21.23 17.43
N GLU A 232 -4.32 22.40 17.16
CA GLU A 232 -3.60 23.21 18.18
C GLU A 232 -4.41 24.37 18.77
N THR A 233 -5.75 24.36 18.66
CA THR A 233 -6.57 25.43 19.27
C THR A 233 -7.88 24.92 19.82
N ILE A 234 -7.80 24.12 20.90
CA ILE A 234 -8.84 24.01 21.95
C ILE A 234 -8.13 23.84 23.29
#